data_AF-A0A7X6VSK5-F1
#
_entry.id   AF-A0A7X6VSK5-F1
#
_cell.length_a   1.000
_cell.length_b   1.000
_cell.length_c   1.000
_cell.angle_alpha   90.00
_cell.angle_beta   90.00
_cell.angle_gamma   90.00
#
_symmetry.space_group_name_H-M   'P 1'
#
loop_
_entity.id
_entity.type
_entity.pdbx_description
1 polymer ?
#
loop_
_entity_poly.entity_id
_entity_poly.type
_entity_poly.pdbx_seq_one_letter_code
_entity_poly.pdbx_strand_id
1 'polypeptide(L)'
;MRRVIMQQKSFKEKYFNKKGLLILVIAVLIIGAGSGAALLKASDNPKFCSTCHLMESYYESWSNPELMLSASKHAAEGVDCHQCHTPTISTQINEGIKFITGNYQVPLEKREFEQQFCLDCHSEEGGATTWEEAKLATEFEDSNPHDSHHGNLECYTCHNMHQPSKPYCADCHIFDWIDELDEGWLKNEGIL
;
A
#
# COMPACT_ATOMS: atom_id res chain seq x y z
N MET A 1 25.94 -63.15 39.07
CA MET A 1 25.49 -61.75 38.88
C MET A 1 25.64 -61.39 37.41
N ARG A 2 24.53 -61.27 36.65
CA ARG A 2 24.58 -60.83 35.24
C ARG A 2 24.70 -59.31 35.21
N ARG A 3 25.84 -58.78 34.75
CA ARG A 3 26.00 -57.34 34.45
C ARG A 3 25.18 -57.03 33.21
N VAL A 4 24.15 -56.20 33.35
CA VAL A 4 23.44 -55.59 32.22
C VAL A 4 24.31 -54.43 31.73
N ILE A 5 24.89 -54.59 30.53
CA ILE A 5 25.60 -53.50 29.86
C ILE A 5 24.54 -52.63 29.18
N MET A 6 24.25 -51.46 29.74
CA MET A 6 23.41 -50.45 29.08
C MET A 6 24.22 -49.84 27.93
N GLN A 7 23.88 -50.19 26.68
CA GLN A 7 24.35 -49.45 25.52
C GLN A 7 23.75 -48.04 25.57
N GLN A 8 24.57 -47.04 25.92
CA GLN A 8 24.21 -45.64 25.68
C GLN A 8 24.23 -45.38 24.17
N LYS A 9 23.06 -45.09 23.60
CA LYS A 9 22.92 -44.66 22.21
C LYS A 9 23.68 -43.36 21.97
N SER A 10 24.31 -43.26 20.81
CA SER A 10 25.08 -42.08 20.39
C SER A 10 24.20 -40.82 20.35
N PHE A 11 24.78 -39.64 20.60
CA PHE A 11 24.06 -38.35 20.52
C PHE A 11 23.34 -38.16 19.17
N LYS A 12 23.95 -38.63 18.07
CA LYS A 12 23.32 -38.68 16.74
C LYS A 12 22.09 -39.59 16.71
N GLU A 13 22.13 -40.77 17.33
CA GLU A 13 20.98 -41.68 17.37
C GLU A 13 19.87 -41.19 18.31
N LYS A 14 20.19 -40.32 19.27
CA LYS A 14 19.23 -39.74 20.21
C LYS A 14 18.47 -38.56 19.60
N TYR A 15 19.14 -37.69 18.84
CA TYR A 15 18.55 -36.47 18.26
C TYR A 15 18.24 -36.54 16.76
N PHE A 16 18.99 -37.32 15.98
CA PHE A 16 18.76 -37.58 14.54
C PHE A 16 18.06 -38.92 14.27
N ASN A 17 17.30 -39.46 15.22
CA ASN A 17 16.37 -40.55 14.90
C ASN A 17 15.11 -39.99 14.23
N LYS A 18 14.44 -40.82 13.41
CA LYS A 18 13.23 -40.43 12.65
C LYS A 18 12.14 -39.81 13.54
N LYS A 19 12.05 -40.20 14.82
CA LYS A 19 11.09 -39.65 15.79
C LYS A 19 11.48 -38.25 16.28
N GLY A 20 12.76 -38.02 16.57
CA GLY A 20 13.29 -36.70 16.93
C GLY A 20 13.15 -35.70 15.79
N LEU A 21 13.44 -36.13 14.55
CA LEU A 21 13.19 -35.31 13.36
C LEU A 21 11.70 -35.00 13.19
N LEU A 22 10.82 -35.99 13.38
CA LEU A 22 9.37 -35.79 13.31
C LEU A 22 8.88 -34.79 14.37
N ILE A 23 9.33 -34.91 15.61
CA ILE A 23 8.98 -33.98 16.70
C ILE A 23 9.46 -32.56 16.36
N LEU A 24 10.67 -32.40 15.83
CA LEU A 24 11.20 -31.11 15.42
C LEU A 24 10.39 -30.50 14.28
N VAL A 25 10.03 -31.28 13.25
CA VAL A 25 9.17 -30.82 12.15
C VAL A 25 7.81 -30.40 12.68
N ILE A 26 7.17 -31.20 13.54
CA ILE A 26 5.88 -30.85 14.16
C ILE A 26 6.01 -29.57 14.98
N ALA A 27 7.07 -29.41 15.78
CA ALA A 27 7.30 -28.21 16.55
C ALA A 27 7.47 -26.98 15.66
N VAL A 28 8.26 -27.05 14.59
CA VAL A 28 8.44 -25.97 13.61
C VAL A 28 7.11 -25.64 12.92
N LEU A 29 6.31 -26.63 12.55
CA LEU A 29 5.00 -26.40 11.94
C LEU A 29 4.02 -25.72 12.91
N ILE A 30 3.99 -26.13 14.17
CA ILE A 30 3.13 -25.50 15.19
C ILE A 30 3.56 -24.05 15.44
N ILE A 31 4.87 -23.81 15.61
CA ILE A 31 5.41 -22.46 15.83
C ILE A 31 5.16 -21.59 14.59
N GLY A 32 5.42 -22.10 13.39
CA GLY A 32 5.19 -21.42 12.13
C GLY A 32 3.71 -21.07 11.91
N ALA A 33 2.80 -22.00 12.18
CA ALA A 33 1.36 -21.76 12.10
C ALA A 33 0.89 -20.71 13.12
N GLY A 34 1.36 -20.80 14.37
CA GLY A 34 1.02 -19.85 15.43
C GLY A 34 1.55 -18.43 15.16
N SER A 35 2.81 -18.33 14.72
CA SER A 35 3.43 -17.04 14.37
C SER A 35 2.82 -16.43 13.10
N GLY A 36 2.52 -17.24 12.08
CA GLY A 36 1.82 -16.77 10.89
C GLY A 36 0.43 -16.20 11.19
N ALA A 37 -0.37 -16.90 12.00
CA ALA A 37 -1.69 -16.42 12.40
C ALA A 37 -1.61 -15.11 13.21
N ALA A 38 -0.62 -14.97 14.08
CA ALA A 38 -0.41 -13.74 14.84
C ALA A 38 -0.01 -12.56 13.94
N LEU A 39 0.87 -12.78 12.96
CA LEU A 39 1.28 -11.76 12.00
C LEU A 39 0.12 -11.32 11.10
N LEU A 40 -0.69 -12.26 10.60
CA LEU A 40 -1.87 -11.96 9.81
C LEU A 40 -2.87 -11.09 10.58
N LYS A 41 -3.09 -11.39 11.86
CA LYS A 41 -3.95 -10.56 12.71
C LYS A 41 -3.34 -9.19 13.01
N ALA A 42 -2.01 -9.11 13.13
CA ALA A 42 -1.33 -7.83 13.34
C ALA A 42 -1.40 -6.95 12.09
N SER A 43 -1.37 -7.54 10.88
CA SER A 43 -1.50 -6.81 9.62
C SER A 43 -2.88 -6.19 9.38
N ASP A 44 -3.91 -6.58 10.13
CA ASP A 44 -5.21 -5.89 10.10
C ASP A 44 -5.10 -4.42 10.58
N ASN A 45 -4.02 -4.06 11.28
CA ASN A 45 -3.75 -2.67 11.68
C ASN A 45 -2.73 -2.04 10.71
N PRO A 46 -3.11 -1.02 9.91
CA PRO A 46 -2.20 -0.34 8.98
C PRO A 46 -0.90 0.18 9.61
N LYS A 47 -0.94 0.57 10.90
CA LYS A 47 0.26 1.02 11.62
C LYS A 47 1.29 -0.09 11.83
N PHE A 48 0.86 -1.36 11.87
CA PHE A 48 1.77 -2.49 12.02
C PHE A 48 2.77 -2.58 10.87
N CYS A 49 2.37 -2.16 9.67
CA CYS A 49 3.22 -2.19 8.47
C CYS A 49 4.53 -1.42 8.66
N SER A 50 4.52 -0.31 9.41
CA SER A 50 5.72 0.51 9.64
C SER A 50 6.75 -0.11 10.59
N THR A 51 6.39 -1.21 11.26
CA THR A 51 7.32 -1.97 12.11
C THR A 51 8.27 -2.86 11.29
N CYS A 52 7.84 -3.26 10.10
CA CYS A 52 8.58 -4.19 9.24
C CYS A 52 8.92 -3.60 7.87
N HIS A 53 8.19 -2.58 7.40
CA HIS A 53 8.34 -1.98 6.08
C HIS A 53 8.48 -0.46 6.19
N LEU A 54 9.03 0.18 5.14
CA LEU A 54 9.18 1.64 5.07
C LEU A 54 7.83 2.33 4.80
N MET A 55 6.91 2.27 5.77
CA MET A 55 5.52 2.69 5.63
C MET A 55 5.10 3.84 6.56
N GLU A 56 5.95 4.31 7.49
CA GLU A 56 5.55 5.31 8.50
C GLU A 56 4.98 6.58 7.85
N SER A 57 5.70 7.22 6.92
CA SER A 57 5.22 8.44 6.24
C SER A 57 3.95 8.20 5.42
N TYR A 58 3.80 7.00 4.84
CA TYR A 58 2.63 6.63 4.06
C TYR A 58 1.41 6.40 4.96
N TYR A 59 1.61 5.77 6.12
CA TYR A 59 0.59 5.63 7.15
C TYR A 59 0.18 6.99 7.70
N GLU A 60 1.11 7.91 7.96
CA GLU A 60 0.79 9.27 8.40
C GLU A 60 -0.04 10.02 7.34
N SER A 61 0.37 9.97 6.07
CA SER A 61 -0.39 10.60 4.98
C SER A 61 -1.79 10.01 4.77
N TRP A 62 -2.00 8.74 5.11
CA TRP A 62 -3.29 8.05 5.03
C TRP A 62 -4.15 8.31 6.28
N SER A 63 -3.55 8.34 7.47
CA SER A 63 -4.29 8.47 8.74
C SER A 63 -4.56 9.92 9.15
N ASN A 64 -3.89 10.90 8.56
CA ASN A 64 -4.04 12.31 8.93
C ASN A 64 -5.01 13.06 8.00
N PRO A 65 -6.25 13.35 8.44
CA PRO A 65 -7.22 14.09 7.63
C PRO A 65 -6.83 15.55 7.40
N GLU A 66 -6.01 16.16 8.27
CA GLU A 66 -5.59 17.57 8.14
C GLU A 66 -4.75 17.83 6.90
N LEU A 67 -4.12 16.78 6.34
CA LEU A 67 -3.32 16.91 5.11
C LEU A 67 -4.17 16.97 3.84
N MET A 68 -5.47 16.63 3.90
CA MET A 68 -6.40 16.61 2.77
C MET A 68 -5.93 15.80 1.54
N LEU A 69 -4.92 14.94 1.71
CA LEU A 69 -4.39 14.10 0.65
C LEU A 69 -5.43 13.06 0.22
N SER A 70 -5.35 12.59 -1.03
CA SER A 70 -6.33 11.61 -1.52
C SER A 70 -6.30 10.33 -0.67
N ALA A 71 -5.14 9.93 -0.13
CA ALA A 71 -5.04 8.80 0.80
C ALA A 71 -5.86 9.00 2.09
N SER A 72 -5.85 10.20 2.69
CA SER A 72 -6.62 10.46 3.91
C SER A 72 -8.12 10.57 3.66
N LYS A 73 -8.52 11.07 2.48
CA LYS A 73 -9.90 11.04 2.01
C LYS A 73 -10.41 9.60 1.83
N HIS A 74 -9.59 8.72 1.24
CA HIS A 74 -9.92 7.29 1.11
C HIS A 74 -9.97 6.59 2.48
N ALA A 75 -9.06 6.94 3.40
CA ALA A 75 -9.09 6.43 4.76
C ALA A 75 -10.39 6.80 5.50
N ALA A 76 -10.89 8.03 5.29
CA ALA A 76 -12.15 8.50 5.87
C ALA A 76 -13.37 7.70 5.38
N GLU A 77 -13.33 7.19 4.14
CA GLU A 77 -14.32 6.28 3.57
C GLU A 77 -14.06 4.80 3.91
N GLY A 78 -13.11 4.51 4.81
CA GLY A 78 -12.81 3.16 5.28
C GLY A 78 -11.99 2.32 4.31
N VAL A 79 -11.39 2.93 3.29
CA VAL A 79 -10.48 2.23 2.36
C VAL A 79 -9.11 2.03 3.02
N ASP A 80 -8.73 0.77 3.20
CA ASP A 80 -7.46 0.37 3.80
C ASP A 80 -6.30 0.29 2.79
N CYS A 81 -5.08 0.06 3.30
CA CYS A 81 -3.90 -0.02 2.46
C CYS A 81 -3.96 -1.16 1.44
N HIS A 82 -4.55 -2.31 1.79
CA HIS A 82 -4.55 -3.51 0.97
C HIS A 82 -5.59 -3.50 -0.14
N GLN A 83 -6.60 -2.64 -0.04
CA GLN A 83 -7.53 -2.38 -1.15
C GLN A 83 -6.82 -1.74 -2.35
N CYS A 84 -5.70 -1.04 -2.16
CA CYS A 84 -4.86 -0.53 -3.26
C CYS A 84 -3.52 -1.27 -3.40
N HIS A 85 -2.92 -1.71 -2.29
CA HIS A 85 -1.62 -2.37 -2.26
C HIS A 85 -1.77 -3.86 -2.00
N THR A 86 -1.75 -4.66 -3.06
CA THR A 86 -1.84 -6.13 -3.02
C THR A 86 -0.50 -6.82 -3.35
N PRO A 87 0.59 -6.56 -2.61
CA PRO A 87 1.88 -7.16 -2.91
C PRO A 87 1.87 -8.67 -2.68
N THR A 88 2.58 -9.40 -3.54
CA THR A 88 2.85 -10.82 -3.32
C THR A 88 3.60 -11.02 -2.00
N ILE A 89 3.48 -12.21 -1.39
CA ILE A 89 4.21 -12.56 -0.17
C ILE A 89 5.73 -12.38 -0.35
N SER A 90 6.27 -12.77 -1.52
CA SER A 90 7.68 -12.57 -1.85
C SER A 90 8.08 -11.10 -1.88
N THR A 91 7.21 -10.23 -2.41
CA THR A 91 7.44 -8.79 -2.43
C THR A 91 7.48 -8.24 -1.01
N GLN A 92 6.49 -8.58 -0.16
CA GLN A 92 6.47 -8.13 1.24
C GLN A 92 7.72 -8.58 1.99
N ILE A 93 8.12 -9.85 1.86
CA ILE A 93 9.35 -10.35 2.49
C ILE A 93 10.58 -9.55 2.01
N ASN A 94 10.68 -9.26 0.72
CA ASN A 94 11.79 -8.48 0.18
C ASN A 94 11.81 -7.04 0.72
N GLU A 95 10.65 -6.38 0.77
CA GLU A 95 10.50 -5.05 1.37
C GLU A 95 10.93 -5.05 2.83
N GLY A 96 10.55 -6.09 3.59
CA GLY A 96 10.96 -6.25 4.99
C GLY A 96 12.47 -6.43 5.17
N ILE A 97 13.10 -7.25 4.32
CA ILE A 97 14.56 -7.42 4.31
C ILE A 97 15.25 -6.09 3.98
N LYS A 98 14.75 -5.36 2.97
CA LYS A 98 15.29 -4.05 2.60
C LYS A 98 15.19 -3.07 3.76
N PHE A 99 14.06 -3.02 4.46
CA PHE A 99 13.86 -2.16 5.63
C PHE A 99 14.89 -2.43 6.74
N ILE A 100 15.03 -3.68 7.19
CA ILE A 100 15.96 -4.03 8.27
C ILE A 100 17.45 -3.88 7.87
N THR A 101 17.75 -4.02 6.58
CA THR A 101 19.13 -3.85 6.07
C THR A 101 19.45 -2.41 5.69
N GLY A 102 18.47 -1.51 5.67
CA GLY A 102 18.62 -0.14 5.16
C GLY A 102 18.78 -0.05 3.64
N ASN A 103 18.56 -1.14 2.90
CA ASN A 103 18.74 -1.21 1.46
C ASN A 103 17.46 -0.85 0.69
N TYR A 104 16.91 0.33 0.96
CA TYR A 104 15.77 0.92 0.27
C TYR A 104 16.11 2.31 -0.27
N GLN A 105 15.30 2.82 -1.19
CA GLN A 105 15.43 4.17 -1.72
C GLN A 105 14.37 5.09 -1.11
N VAL A 106 14.70 6.38 -1.03
CA VAL A 106 13.77 7.44 -0.64
C VAL A 106 13.90 8.58 -1.67
N PRO A 107 12.80 9.01 -2.31
CA PRO A 107 11.44 8.47 -2.19
C PRO A 107 11.31 7.04 -2.76
N LEU A 108 10.32 6.27 -2.28
CA LEU A 108 9.98 5.01 -2.93
C LEU A 108 9.51 5.28 -4.37
N GLU A 109 9.69 4.30 -5.25
CA GLU A 109 9.19 4.36 -6.61
C GLU A 109 7.66 4.57 -6.61
N LYS A 110 7.18 5.55 -7.38
CA LYS A 110 5.75 5.84 -7.52
C LYS A 110 5.08 4.62 -8.14
N ARG A 111 3.99 4.16 -7.52
CA ARG A 111 3.11 3.16 -8.13
C ARG A 111 2.09 3.89 -9.01
N GLU A 112 1.94 3.41 -10.22
CA GLU A 112 0.95 3.86 -11.17
C GLU A 112 -0.13 2.79 -11.28
N PHE A 113 -1.39 3.23 -11.26
CA PHE A 113 -2.55 2.37 -11.40
C PHE A 113 -3.26 2.76 -12.68
N GLU A 114 -3.66 1.78 -13.49
CA GLU A 114 -4.49 2.07 -14.65
C GLU A 114 -5.81 2.70 -14.22
N GLN A 115 -6.35 3.60 -15.03
CA GLN A 115 -7.60 4.33 -14.79
C GLN A 115 -8.74 3.42 -14.29
N GLN A 116 -8.87 2.22 -14.86
CA GLN A 116 -9.93 1.28 -14.49
C GLN A 116 -9.88 0.89 -13.01
N PHE A 117 -8.69 0.78 -12.42
CA PHE A 117 -8.53 0.48 -11.00
C PHE A 117 -9.27 1.49 -10.11
N CYS A 118 -9.22 2.77 -10.48
CA CYS A 118 -9.94 3.83 -9.76
C CYS A 118 -11.44 3.74 -10.03
N LEU A 119 -11.83 3.52 -11.28
CA LEU A 119 -13.24 3.46 -11.70
C LEU A 119 -14.00 2.25 -11.10
N ASP A 120 -13.29 1.19 -10.72
CA ASP A 120 -13.89 0.02 -10.06
C ASP A 120 -14.61 0.36 -8.74
N CYS A 121 -14.16 1.42 -8.03
CA CYS A 121 -14.77 1.87 -6.78
C CYS A 121 -15.54 3.19 -6.90
N HIS A 122 -15.15 4.08 -7.81
CA HIS A 122 -15.78 5.39 -7.95
C HIS A 122 -17.17 5.34 -8.66
N SER A 123 -17.98 4.29 -8.47
CA SER A 123 -19.26 4.04 -9.16
C SER A 123 -20.54 4.26 -8.32
N GLU A 124 -21.63 4.68 -9.01
CA GLU A 124 -23.08 4.85 -8.70
C GLU A 124 -23.53 5.47 -7.36
N GLU A 125 -22.69 5.65 -6.34
CA GLU A 125 -23.04 6.35 -5.08
C GLU A 125 -21.93 7.31 -4.59
N GLY A 126 -21.03 7.79 -5.47
CA GLY A 126 -19.97 8.69 -5.01
C GLY A 126 -18.94 9.28 -5.98
N GLY A 127 -19.22 9.42 -7.29
CA GLY A 127 -18.42 10.37 -8.10
C GLY A 127 -18.37 10.19 -9.61
N ALA A 128 -18.01 9.01 -10.14
CA ALA A 128 -17.90 8.76 -11.59
C ALA A 128 -17.63 7.27 -11.94
N THR A 129 -18.64 6.54 -12.43
CA THR A 129 -18.57 5.12 -12.85
C THR A 129 -17.76 4.92 -14.14
N THR A 130 -17.67 5.98 -14.95
CA THR A 130 -16.99 6.01 -16.23
C THR A 130 -16.28 7.34 -16.41
N TRP A 131 -15.34 7.38 -17.35
CA TRP A 131 -14.70 8.63 -17.74
C TRP A 131 -15.71 9.73 -18.12
N GLU A 132 -16.84 9.37 -18.73
CA GLU A 132 -17.89 10.33 -19.08
C GLU A 132 -18.60 10.92 -17.86
N GLU A 133 -18.77 10.14 -16.79
CA GLU A 133 -19.30 10.68 -15.54
C GLU A 133 -18.30 11.60 -14.84
N ALA A 134 -17.00 11.32 -14.93
CA ALA A 134 -15.96 12.21 -14.40
C ALA A 134 -15.99 13.58 -15.11
N LYS A 135 -16.21 13.59 -16.43
CA LYS A 135 -16.45 14.83 -17.19
C LYS A 135 -17.66 15.59 -16.67
N LEU A 136 -18.81 14.91 -16.55
CA LEU A 136 -20.05 15.53 -16.08
C LEU A 136 -19.92 16.09 -14.65
N ALA A 137 -19.17 15.41 -13.77
CA ALA A 137 -18.95 15.85 -12.40
C ALA A 137 -18.00 17.07 -12.27
N THR A 138 -17.29 17.44 -13.34
CA THR A 138 -16.26 18.49 -13.33
C THR A 138 -16.48 19.52 -14.45
N GLU A 139 -17.76 19.85 -14.70
CA GLU A 139 -18.17 20.83 -15.73
C GLU A 139 -17.79 22.27 -15.34
N PHE A 140 -16.50 22.57 -15.37
CA PHE A 140 -15.99 23.95 -15.34
C PHE A 140 -16.21 24.56 -16.72
N GLU A 141 -17.01 25.62 -16.79
CA GLU A 141 -17.65 26.20 -18.00
C GLU A 141 -16.72 26.32 -19.22
N ASP A 142 -15.43 26.62 -19.02
CA ASP A 142 -14.45 26.80 -20.10
C ASP A 142 -13.20 25.89 -20.04
N SER A 143 -13.08 24.99 -19.04
CA SER A 143 -11.84 24.22 -18.85
C SER A 143 -11.99 22.95 -18.00
N ASN A 144 -12.72 21.97 -18.53
CA ASN A 144 -12.89 20.68 -17.86
C ASN A 144 -11.59 19.84 -17.93
N PRO A 145 -10.96 19.48 -16.79
CA PRO A 145 -9.73 18.69 -16.77
C PRO A 145 -9.92 17.24 -17.26
N HIS A 146 -11.14 16.72 -17.23
CA HIS A 146 -11.49 15.39 -17.74
C HIS A 146 -11.99 15.40 -19.20
N ASP A 147 -12.19 16.59 -19.79
CA ASP A 147 -12.52 16.75 -21.22
C ASP A 147 -11.47 17.62 -21.94
N SER A 148 -10.24 17.11 -21.96
CA SER A 148 -9.08 17.85 -22.47
C SER A 148 -8.74 17.48 -23.93
N HIS A 149 -7.98 18.34 -24.59
CA HIS A 149 -7.40 18.06 -25.91
C HIS A 149 -6.32 16.96 -25.90
N HIS A 150 -5.92 16.47 -24.72
CA HIS A 150 -5.05 15.29 -24.57
C HIS A 150 -5.84 13.98 -24.56
N GLY A 151 -7.17 14.03 -24.61
CA GLY A 151 -8.04 12.87 -24.47
C GLY A 151 -8.09 12.37 -23.03
N ASN A 152 -8.24 11.05 -22.88
CA ASN A 152 -8.38 10.42 -21.57
C ASN A 152 -7.00 10.19 -20.97
N LEU A 153 -6.64 11.00 -19.97
CA LEU A 153 -5.41 10.83 -19.20
C LEU A 153 -5.60 9.82 -18.06
N GLU A 154 -4.50 9.19 -17.66
CA GLU A 154 -4.50 8.36 -16.46
C GLU A 154 -4.71 9.21 -15.21
N CYS A 155 -5.52 8.73 -14.25
CA CYS A 155 -5.88 9.48 -13.05
C CYS A 155 -4.64 9.94 -12.26
N TYR A 156 -3.60 9.08 -12.18
CA TYR A 156 -2.36 9.35 -11.45
C TYR A 156 -1.50 10.48 -12.05
N THR A 157 -1.86 10.97 -13.24
CA THR A 157 -1.21 12.13 -13.88
C THR A 157 -1.42 13.38 -13.04
N CYS A 158 -2.64 13.56 -12.51
CA CYS A 158 -3.01 14.70 -11.69
C CYS A 158 -3.21 14.31 -10.23
N HIS A 159 -3.94 13.22 -9.98
CA HIS A 159 -4.31 12.79 -8.63
C HIS A 159 -3.19 11.98 -7.99
N ASN A 160 -2.70 12.44 -6.84
CA ASN A 160 -1.73 11.73 -6.02
C ASN A 160 -2.38 11.24 -4.73
N MET A 161 -2.00 10.04 -4.28
CA MET A 161 -2.55 9.45 -3.05
C MET A 161 -1.82 9.96 -1.80
N HIS A 162 -0.52 9.71 -1.71
CA HIS A 162 0.28 9.96 -0.50
C HIS A 162 1.08 11.28 -0.55
N GLN A 163 0.77 12.16 -1.49
CA GLN A 163 1.37 13.48 -1.64
C GLN A 163 0.33 14.41 -2.30
N PRO A 164 0.53 15.74 -2.25
CA PRO A 164 -0.40 16.66 -2.88
C PRO A 164 -0.63 16.33 -4.36
N SER A 165 -1.89 16.41 -4.78
CA SER A 165 -2.27 16.30 -6.19
C SER A 165 -1.81 17.54 -6.96
N LYS A 166 -1.60 17.40 -8.26
CA LYS A 166 -1.10 18.50 -9.10
C LYS A 166 -2.05 18.71 -10.27
N PRO A 167 -2.55 19.94 -10.50
CA PRO A 167 -3.30 20.23 -11.71
C PRO A 167 -2.34 20.26 -12.90
N TYR A 168 -2.09 19.11 -13.54
CA TYR A 168 -1.11 18.94 -14.61
C TYR A 168 -1.22 20.01 -15.72
N CYS A 169 -2.46 20.34 -16.10
CA CYS A 169 -2.72 21.34 -17.13
C CYS A 169 -2.23 22.76 -16.74
N ALA A 170 -2.13 23.05 -15.44
CA ALA A 170 -1.65 24.31 -14.91
C ALA A 170 -0.15 24.55 -15.11
N ASP A 171 0.59 23.53 -15.54
CA ASP A 171 1.99 23.69 -15.94
C ASP A 171 2.15 24.60 -17.16
N CYS A 172 1.08 24.75 -17.96
CA CYS A 172 1.06 25.57 -19.18
C CYS A 172 -0.12 26.54 -19.25
N HIS A 173 -1.21 26.27 -18.54
CA HIS A 173 -2.46 27.03 -18.61
C HIS A 173 -2.78 27.72 -17.29
N ILE A 174 -3.53 28.81 -17.36
CA ILE A 174 -4.08 29.50 -16.18
C ILE A 174 -5.56 29.15 -16.09
N PHE A 175 -5.99 28.64 -14.94
CA PHE A 175 -7.38 28.34 -14.69
C PHE A 175 -7.81 28.93 -13.35
N ASP A 176 -8.92 29.66 -13.34
CA ASP A 176 -9.43 30.32 -12.14
C ASP A 176 -9.92 29.30 -11.08
N TRP A 177 -10.37 28.12 -11.51
CA TRP A 177 -10.84 27.06 -10.60
C TRP A 177 -9.72 26.41 -9.76
N ILE A 178 -8.43 26.65 -10.07
CA ILE A 178 -7.33 26.12 -9.25
C ILE A 178 -7.38 26.66 -7.83
N ASP A 179 -7.82 27.91 -7.67
CA ASP A 179 -7.94 28.55 -6.36
C ASP A 179 -8.99 27.86 -5.48
N GLU A 180 -9.99 27.23 -6.10
CA GLU A 180 -11.09 26.52 -5.44
C GLU A 180 -10.74 25.10 -4.99
N LEU A 181 -9.61 24.54 -5.44
CA LEU A 181 -9.15 23.21 -5.00
C LEU A 181 -8.97 23.17 -3.48
N ASP A 182 -8.95 22.01 -2.84
CA ASP A 182 -8.64 21.92 -1.40
C ASP A 182 -7.13 21.95 -1.11
N GLU A 183 -6.74 21.92 0.17
CA GLU A 183 -5.34 21.96 0.60
C GLU A 183 -4.52 20.72 0.18
N GLY A 184 -5.18 19.65 -0.28
CA GLY A 184 -4.56 18.46 -0.82
C GLY A 184 -3.99 18.63 -2.23
N TRP A 185 -4.10 19.84 -2.81
CA TRP A 185 -3.62 20.16 -4.14
C TRP A 185 -2.51 21.22 -4.11
N LEU A 186 -1.56 21.09 -5.03
CA LEU A 186 -0.59 22.14 -5.33
C LEU A 186 -1.28 23.24 -6.14
N LYS A 187 -1.51 24.39 -5.50
CA LYS A 187 -2.20 25.53 -6.13
C LYS A 187 -1.27 26.53 -6.82
N ASN A 188 0.05 26.41 -6.69
CA ASN A 188 0.98 27.47 -7.10
C ASN A 188 2.33 26.95 -7.60
N GLU A 189 2.35 26.17 -8.68
CA GLU A 189 3.59 25.96 -9.44
C GLU A 189 3.27 26.10 -10.93
N GLY A 190 3.33 27.34 -11.45
CA GLY A 190 2.97 27.53 -12.85
C GLY A 190 3.21 28.87 -13.53
N ILE A 191 3.41 30.03 -12.88
CA ILE A 191 3.87 31.25 -13.59
C ILE A 191 4.80 32.10 -12.71
N LEU A 192 6.09 32.05 -13.03
CA LEU A 192 6.98 33.23 -13.00
C LEU A 192 7.02 33.81 -14.41
#